data_AF-A0A9W8ND83-F1
#
_entry.id   AF-A0A9W8ND83-F1
#
_cell.length_a   1.000
_cell.length_b   1.000
_cell.length_c   1.000
_cell.angle_alpha   90.00
_cell.angle_beta   90.00
_cell.angle_gamma   90.00
#
_symmetry.space_group_name_H-M   'P 1'
#
loop_
_entity.id
_entity.type
_entity.pdbx_description
1 polymer ?
#
loop_
_entity_poly.entity_id
_entity_poly.type
_entity_poly.pdbx_seq_one_letter_code
_entity_poly.pdbx_strand_id
1 'polypeptide(L)'
;MSSTTTPVASADEIVKHGWTAVACDANAIFDKSPIVKPSALKVVDVPFPADDPLVTEIHRYAKEHLTEQTYNHSMRVYHWGYVIINDQFPEHAKRLSLSTWALTCLLHDIATTHNNLRTTLLSFEFYGGILALNLTKEHGASVAQAEAVAEAIIRHQDLGQVGTITFLGQVIQLATVYDNMGGNPGLIDEATRLDVNRTFPRKGWSGCFSKTIREEIGLKPWAHSTHLGEEDFPEGVKNNSLMADVDDWGFRVVAEYRDRCIICATYWRDWVVSAKLSIFLLLSSRSALASAPDISIMGSYVAKWVAGKVFKEKLENKFGVDDPYFEQVPATRLNGTPTGKFKKVRKALPPGISAHDAEVLNKVKRRAYRLDMAFGSFLGIKFGWGSFIGLFPIFGDFTDAFLGLLVIRTAKQIEGGLPFGLKLSMYFWLIVDLIIGLIPFIGDIADALVLANTRNAAALEEHLRQKGKKNLRASGQPIPATDPSDPIEFDRLHSESAGKSRTAHAGRNPANQSSSQPAPQTSGVTSTQPPPVSQPTSARVREDRRGRSSRSFFGFGSQRSRPADIETGNAPAN
;
A
#
# COMPACT_ATOMS: atom_id res chain seq x y z
N MET A 1 -17.62 41.30 45.14
CA MET A 1 -16.78 40.18 44.67
C MET A 1 -15.98 40.70 43.50
N SER A 2 -14.68 40.92 43.67
CA SER A 2 -13.79 41.35 42.58
C SER A 2 -13.61 40.14 41.66
N SER A 3 -14.22 40.14 40.48
CA SER A 3 -14.01 39.08 39.50
C SER A 3 -12.61 39.23 38.94
N THR A 4 -11.68 38.42 39.43
CA THR A 4 -10.33 38.33 38.87
C THR A 4 -10.44 37.76 37.45
N THR A 5 -10.58 38.63 36.45
CA THR A 5 -10.60 38.27 35.02
C THR A 5 -9.18 38.08 34.49
N THR A 6 -8.36 37.31 35.20
CA THR A 6 -7.08 36.87 34.63
C THR A 6 -7.41 35.79 33.60
N PRO A 7 -7.11 36.00 32.31
CA PRO A 7 -7.40 35.00 31.29
C PRO A 7 -6.60 33.73 31.59
N VAL A 8 -7.20 32.56 31.30
CA VAL A 8 -6.59 31.23 31.56
C VAL A 8 -5.31 31.01 30.74
N ALA A 9 -5.11 31.78 29.67
CA ALA A 9 -3.91 31.79 28.83
C ALA A 9 -3.44 33.22 28.53
N SER A 10 -2.16 33.40 28.19
CA SER A 10 -1.66 34.71 27.74
C SER A 10 -2.33 35.12 26.41
N ALA A 11 -2.37 36.43 26.15
CA ALA A 11 -2.89 36.94 24.87
C ALA A 11 -2.15 36.34 23.66
N ASP A 12 -0.84 36.11 23.80
CA ASP A 12 -0.01 35.49 22.77
C ASP A 12 -0.41 34.02 22.55
N GLU A 13 -0.59 33.22 23.60
CA GLU A 13 -1.01 31.82 23.48
C GLU A 13 -2.43 31.70 22.91
N ILE A 14 -3.34 32.63 23.26
CA ILE A 14 -4.70 32.69 22.71
C ILE A 14 -4.66 32.81 21.20
N VAL A 15 -3.88 33.76 20.68
CA VAL A 15 -3.81 33.98 19.24
C VAL A 15 -3.02 32.87 18.56
N LYS A 16 -1.87 32.49 19.14
CA LYS A 16 -0.96 31.49 18.58
C LYS A 16 -1.61 30.13 18.37
N HIS A 17 -2.48 29.72 19.28
CA HIS A 17 -3.17 28.43 19.19
C HIS A 17 -4.61 28.56 18.66
N GLY A 18 -5.01 29.74 18.19
CA GLY A 18 -6.29 29.93 17.50
C GLY A 18 -7.52 29.96 18.41
N TRP A 19 -7.35 30.27 19.69
CA TRP A 19 -8.43 30.46 20.69
C TRP A 19 -9.26 31.73 20.48
N THR A 20 -9.00 32.52 19.42
CA THR A 20 -9.81 33.70 19.14
C THR A 20 -11.23 33.29 18.81
N ALA A 21 -12.22 33.86 19.49
CA ALA A 21 -13.62 33.57 19.23
C ALA A 21 -14.07 34.20 17.90
N VAL A 22 -14.67 33.38 17.04
CA VAL A 22 -15.30 33.77 15.78
C VAL A 22 -16.72 33.22 15.70
N ALA A 23 -17.53 33.72 14.76
CA ALA A 23 -18.87 33.21 14.56
C ALA A 23 -18.83 31.72 14.18
N CYS A 24 -19.70 30.91 14.77
CA CYS A 24 -19.83 29.49 14.42
C CYS A 24 -20.46 29.28 13.03
N ASP A 25 -21.36 30.18 12.62
CA ASP A 25 -21.95 30.15 11.28
C ASP A 25 -20.97 30.72 10.25
N ALA A 26 -20.48 29.85 9.36
CA ALA A 26 -19.61 30.25 8.25
C ALA A 26 -20.27 31.30 7.34
N ASN A 27 -21.59 31.24 7.11
CA ASN A 27 -22.27 32.21 6.25
C ASN A 27 -22.26 33.60 6.88
N ALA A 28 -22.47 33.69 8.20
CA ALA A 28 -22.39 34.95 8.92
C ALA A 28 -21.00 35.62 8.85
N ILE A 29 -19.93 34.85 8.59
CA ILE A 29 -18.59 35.38 8.33
C ILE A 29 -18.56 36.01 6.93
N PHE A 30 -18.94 35.25 5.90
CA PHE A 30 -18.81 35.68 4.50
C PHE A 30 -19.90 36.66 4.03
N ASP A 31 -21.04 36.73 4.72
CA ASP A 31 -22.06 37.77 4.51
C ASP A 31 -21.54 39.16 4.91
N LYS A 32 -20.70 39.21 5.96
CA LYS A 32 -20.07 40.46 6.42
C LYS A 32 -18.83 40.83 5.61
N SER A 33 -18.14 39.84 5.07
CA SER A 33 -16.91 40.02 4.32
C SER A 33 -16.87 38.98 3.19
N PRO A 34 -17.28 39.37 1.97
CA PRO A 34 -17.35 38.45 0.85
C PRO A 34 -16.02 37.72 0.63
N ILE A 35 -16.11 36.48 0.15
CA ILE A 35 -14.93 35.66 -0.17
C ILE A 35 -13.99 36.45 -1.08
N VAL A 36 -12.75 36.64 -0.60
CA VAL A 36 -11.68 37.26 -1.38
C VAL A 36 -11.18 36.25 -2.41
N LYS A 37 -10.79 36.73 -3.59
CA LYS A 37 -10.25 35.87 -4.65
C LYS A 37 -9.04 35.08 -4.11
N PRO A 38 -9.07 33.74 -4.12
CA PRO A 38 -7.99 32.93 -3.57
C PRO A 38 -6.73 33.00 -4.42
N SER A 39 -5.59 32.83 -3.76
CA SER A 39 -4.27 32.74 -4.36
C SER A 39 -4.08 31.36 -5.00
N ALA A 40 -3.45 31.33 -6.18
CA ALA A 40 -3.00 30.09 -6.81
C ALA A 40 -1.67 29.66 -6.17
N LEU A 41 -1.69 28.59 -5.38
CA LEU A 41 -0.53 28.04 -4.66
C LEU A 41 -0.33 26.58 -5.01
N LYS A 42 0.92 26.14 -5.13
CA LYS A 42 1.25 24.72 -5.24
C LYS A 42 1.59 24.15 -3.88
N VAL A 43 1.49 22.84 -3.73
CA VAL A 43 1.86 22.13 -2.49
C VAL A 43 3.29 22.44 -2.06
N VAL A 44 4.22 22.55 -3.02
CA VAL A 44 5.63 22.86 -2.74
C VAL A 44 5.84 24.25 -2.15
N ASP A 45 4.90 25.18 -2.36
CA ASP A 45 4.96 26.55 -1.86
C ASP A 45 4.31 26.70 -0.48
N VAL A 46 3.60 25.66 0.00
CA VAL A 46 2.95 25.65 1.31
C VAL A 46 3.92 25.10 2.35
N PRO A 47 4.34 25.90 3.35
CA PRO A 47 5.20 25.41 4.42
C PRO A 47 4.47 24.36 5.26
N PHE A 48 5.14 23.25 5.53
CA PHE A 48 4.73 22.25 6.50
C PHE A 48 5.76 22.22 7.65
N PRO A 49 5.36 22.33 8.92
CA PRO A 49 6.26 22.45 10.06
C PRO A 49 6.91 21.10 10.44
N ALA A 50 7.62 20.47 9.50
CA ALA A 50 8.31 19.19 9.69
C ALA A 50 9.55 19.29 10.58
N ASP A 51 10.02 20.50 10.89
CA ASP A 51 11.12 20.78 11.81
C ASP A 51 10.67 20.77 13.28
N ASP A 52 9.36 20.86 13.54
CA ASP A 52 8.79 20.71 14.88
C ASP A 52 8.80 19.21 15.28
N PRO A 53 9.50 18.82 16.37
CA PRO A 53 9.58 17.43 16.80
C PRO A 53 8.20 16.82 17.15
N LEU A 54 7.31 17.62 17.73
CA LEU A 54 5.95 17.19 18.07
C LEU A 54 5.16 16.90 16.78
N VAL A 55 5.24 17.78 15.79
CA VAL A 55 4.59 17.55 14.49
C VAL A 55 5.16 16.32 13.81
N THR A 56 6.49 16.13 13.86
CA THR A 56 7.15 14.97 13.24
C THR A 56 6.63 13.64 13.82
N GLU A 57 6.53 13.53 15.14
CA GLU A 57 6.02 12.31 15.79
C GLU A 57 4.54 12.08 15.48
N ILE A 58 3.72 13.13 15.54
CA ILE A 58 2.28 13.02 15.24
C ILE A 58 2.04 12.71 13.76
N HIS A 59 2.85 13.27 12.87
CA HIS A 59 2.80 12.99 11.44
C HIS A 59 3.13 11.53 11.15
N ARG A 60 4.17 10.99 11.79
CA ARG A 60 4.52 9.56 11.75
C ARG A 60 3.37 8.71 12.28
N TYR A 61 2.81 9.05 13.44
CA TYR A 61 1.69 8.34 14.05
C TYR A 61 0.47 8.31 13.14
N ALA A 62 0.06 9.46 12.59
CA ALA A 62 -1.07 9.56 11.67
C ALA A 62 -0.87 8.69 10.42
N LYS A 63 0.34 8.70 9.84
CA LYS A 63 0.67 7.89 8.66
C LYS A 63 0.66 6.37 8.93
N GLU A 64 0.95 5.96 10.16
CA GLU A 64 0.94 4.56 10.58
C GLU A 64 -0.48 4.04 10.87
N HIS A 65 -1.35 4.89 11.42
CA HIS A 65 -2.67 4.48 11.92
C HIS A 65 -3.83 4.77 10.97
N LEU A 66 -3.74 5.83 10.17
CA LEU A 66 -4.78 6.20 9.22
C LEU A 66 -4.71 5.35 7.96
N THR A 67 -5.87 5.13 7.34
CA THR A 67 -5.89 4.64 5.95
C THR A 67 -5.23 5.67 5.04
N GLU A 68 -4.72 5.24 3.89
CA GLU A 68 -4.11 6.16 2.93
C GLU A 68 -5.09 7.26 2.48
N GLN A 69 -6.37 6.91 2.31
CA GLN A 69 -7.43 7.86 1.96
C GLN A 69 -7.60 8.93 3.04
N THR A 70 -7.72 8.51 4.32
CA THR A 70 -7.91 9.43 5.46
C THR A 70 -6.66 10.27 5.73
N TYR A 71 -5.47 9.70 5.57
CA TYR A 71 -4.21 10.44 5.65
C TYR A 71 -4.12 11.49 4.54
N ASN A 72 -4.42 11.11 3.29
CA ASN A 72 -4.43 12.07 2.18
C ASN A 72 -5.48 13.15 2.39
N HIS A 73 -6.67 12.82 2.90
CA HIS A 73 -7.68 13.79 3.31
C HIS A 73 -7.13 14.79 4.33
N SER A 74 -6.50 14.30 5.39
CA SER A 74 -5.86 15.14 6.42
C SER A 74 -4.81 16.09 5.83
N MET A 75 -4.00 15.61 4.88
CA MET A 75 -3.05 16.45 4.16
C MET A 75 -3.74 17.47 3.25
N ARG A 76 -4.80 17.11 2.51
CA ARG A 76 -5.56 18.06 1.70
C ARG A 76 -6.18 19.16 2.58
N VAL A 77 -6.82 18.77 3.69
CA VAL A 77 -7.39 19.68 4.68
C VAL A 77 -6.35 20.67 5.20
N TYR A 78 -5.13 20.23 5.51
CA TYR A 78 -4.02 21.14 5.88
C TYR A 78 -3.78 22.23 4.83
N HIS A 79 -3.72 21.86 3.55
CA HIS A 79 -3.45 22.81 2.46
C HIS A 79 -4.65 23.72 2.20
N TRP A 80 -5.89 23.20 2.24
CA TRP A 80 -7.10 24.01 2.13
C TRP A 80 -7.15 25.07 3.23
N GLY A 81 -6.96 24.66 4.48
CA GLY A 81 -6.97 25.61 5.59
C GLY A 81 -5.82 26.59 5.55
N TYR A 82 -4.63 26.19 5.08
CA TYR A 82 -3.52 27.15 4.89
C TYR A 82 -3.91 28.27 3.92
N VAL A 83 -4.50 27.93 2.77
CA VAL A 83 -4.99 28.91 1.78
C VAL A 83 -6.08 29.79 2.39
N ILE A 84 -7.08 29.17 3.04
CA ILE A 84 -8.20 29.88 3.69
C ILE A 84 -7.69 30.87 4.75
N ILE A 85 -6.76 30.44 5.61
CA ILE A 85 -6.15 31.29 6.63
C ILE A 85 -5.44 32.49 6.00
N ASN A 86 -4.63 32.27 4.97
CA ASN A 86 -3.82 33.34 4.38
C ASN A 86 -4.64 34.32 3.54
N ASP A 87 -5.60 33.83 2.76
CA ASP A 87 -6.36 34.68 1.83
C ASP A 87 -7.58 35.33 2.49
N GLN A 88 -8.31 34.59 3.35
CA GLN A 88 -9.57 35.06 3.93
C GLN A 88 -9.38 35.67 5.33
N PHE A 89 -8.31 35.29 6.05
CA PHE A 89 -8.05 35.70 7.43
C PHE A 89 -6.60 36.16 7.66
N PRO A 90 -6.06 37.10 6.85
CA PRO A 90 -4.66 37.51 6.90
C PRO A 90 -4.23 38.07 8.27
N GLU A 91 -5.16 38.59 9.08
CA GLU A 91 -4.95 39.04 10.45
C GLU A 91 -4.61 37.91 11.43
N HIS A 92 -5.00 36.67 11.11
CA HIS A 92 -4.69 35.47 11.86
C HIS A 92 -3.47 34.73 11.30
N ALA A 93 -3.25 34.78 9.98
CA ALA A 93 -2.22 34.02 9.27
C ALA A 93 -0.80 34.15 9.85
N LYS A 94 -0.40 35.35 10.25
CA LYS A 94 0.95 35.60 10.79
C LYS A 94 1.17 35.12 12.22
N ARG A 95 0.09 34.89 12.96
CA ARG A 95 0.14 34.64 14.41
C ARG A 95 -0.23 33.19 14.74
N LEU A 96 -1.09 32.56 13.96
CA LEU A 96 -1.46 31.16 14.16
C LEU A 96 -0.24 30.25 13.96
N SER A 97 0.00 29.36 14.91
CA SER A 97 1.03 28.34 14.84
C SER A 97 0.68 27.29 13.78
N LEU A 98 1.50 27.19 12.74
CA LEU A 98 1.38 26.11 11.75
C LEU A 98 1.50 24.73 12.37
N SER A 99 2.30 24.56 13.44
CA SER A 99 2.37 23.30 14.18
C SER A 99 1.00 22.93 14.74
N THR A 100 0.31 23.87 15.38
CA THR A 100 -1.04 23.63 15.95
C THR A 100 -2.04 23.28 14.85
N TRP A 101 -1.96 23.97 13.71
CA TRP A 101 -2.77 23.65 12.54
C TRP A 101 -2.48 22.25 11.99
N ALA A 102 -1.21 21.89 11.80
CA ALA A 102 -0.78 20.57 11.31
C ALA A 102 -1.27 19.45 12.23
N LEU A 103 -1.10 19.61 13.55
CA LEU A 103 -1.57 18.64 14.55
C LEU A 103 -3.08 18.42 14.48
N THR A 104 -3.86 19.51 14.33
CA THR A 104 -5.31 19.44 14.18
C THR A 104 -5.70 18.65 12.93
N CYS A 105 -5.12 18.98 11.78
CA CYS A 105 -5.42 18.30 10.53
C CYS A 105 -5.06 16.81 10.54
N LEU A 106 -3.87 16.48 11.07
CA LEU A 106 -3.38 15.10 11.11
C LEU A 106 -4.23 14.19 12.02
N LEU A 107 -4.90 14.76 13.02
CA LEU A 107 -5.59 13.99 14.05
C LEU A 107 -7.12 14.09 14.02
N HIS A 108 -7.72 15.02 13.26
CA HIS A 108 -9.17 15.24 13.34
C HIS A 108 -10.02 14.00 13.05
N ASP A 109 -9.54 13.15 12.15
CA ASP A 109 -10.19 11.89 11.77
C ASP A 109 -9.53 10.64 12.42
N ILE A 110 -8.66 10.80 13.43
CA ILE A 110 -7.93 9.65 14.01
C ILE A 110 -8.86 8.57 14.59
N ALA A 111 -10.04 8.96 15.07
CA ALA A 111 -11.03 8.04 15.63
C ALA A 111 -11.87 7.33 14.57
N THR A 112 -11.75 7.69 13.28
CA THR A 112 -12.45 7.03 12.18
C THR A 112 -11.83 5.70 11.75
N THR A 113 -10.67 5.33 12.32
CA THR A 113 -10.04 4.04 12.02
C THR A 113 -10.92 2.88 12.45
N HIS A 114 -10.86 1.77 11.72
CA HIS A 114 -11.68 0.59 11.97
C HIS A 114 -11.61 0.10 13.44
N ASN A 115 -10.42 0.18 14.04
CA ASN A 115 -10.21 -0.18 15.43
C ASN A 115 -10.83 0.86 16.38
N ASN A 116 -10.54 2.16 16.18
CA ASN A 116 -11.00 3.20 17.10
C ASN A 116 -12.53 3.28 17.16
N LEU A 117 -13.23 3.13 16.02
CA LEU A 117 -14.69 3.08 15.95
C LEU A 117 -15.31 2.00 16.85
N ARG A 118 -14.58 0.90 17.10
CA ARG A 118 -15.07 -0.28 17.86
C ARG A 118 -14.57 -0.34 19.30
N THR A 119 -13.59 0.47 19.66
CA THR A 119 -13.00 0.48 21.02
C THR A 119 -13.73 1.41 21.99
N THR A 120 -14.67 2.22 21.50
CA THR A 120 -15.36 3.24 22.29
C THR A 120 -16.86 3.28 21.97
N LEU A 121 -17.65 3.76 22.93
CA LEU A 121 -19.07 4.10 22.74
C LEU A 121 -19.29 5.60 22.44
N LEU A 122 -18.24 6.41 22.54
CA LEU A 122 -18.29 7.84 22.24
C LEU A 122 -18.33 8.08 20.73
N SER A 123 -18.99 9.16 20.30
CA SER A 123 -18.89 9.69 18.94
C SER A 123 -17.43 9.86 18.54
N PHE A 124 -17.09 9.58 17.28
CA PHE A 124 -15.69 9.59 16.86
C PHE A 124 -15.03 10.96 17.04
N GLU A 125 -15.74 12.07 16.90
CA GLU A 125 -15.21 13.43 17.11
C GLU A 125 -14.77 13.63 18.56
N PHE A 126 -15.57 13.13 19.51
CA PHE A 126 -15.29 13.23 20.94
C PHE A 126 -14.12 12.34 21.33
N TYR A 127 -14.13 11.08 20.88
CA TYR A 127 -13.03 10.16 21.16
C TYR A 127 -11.73 10.61 20.48
N GLY A 128 -11.81 11.11 19.25
CA GLY A 128 -10.70 11.66 18.49
C GLY A 128 -10.07 12.85 19.20
N GLY A 129 -10.89 13.77 19.72
CA GLY A 129 -10.40 14.89 20.53
C GLY A 129 -9.69 14.46 21.81
N ILE A 130 -10.24 13.46 22.53
CA ILE A 130 -9.59 12.90 23.73
C ILE A 130 -8.26 12.23 23.39
N LEU A 131 -8.22 11.43 22.31
CA LEU A 131 -7.00 10.80 21.82
C LEU A 131 -5.96 11.87 21.44
N ALA A 132 -6.36 12.89 20.70
CA ALA A 132 -5.48 13.97 20.28
C ALA A 132 -4.95 14.77 21.48
N LEU A 133 -5.79 15.06 22.48
CA LEU A 133 -5.38 15.74 23.71
C LEU A 133 -4.28 14.96 24.44
N ASN A 134 -4.49 13.66 24.63
CA ASN A 134 -3.54 12.81 25.34
C ASN A 134 -2.25 12.64 24.54
N LEU A 135 -2.35 12.34 23.25
CA LEU A 135 -1.21 12.09 22.39
C LEU A 135 -0.33 13.34 22.24
N THR A 136 -0.92 14.51 22.04
CA THR A 136 -0.14 15.76 21.95
C THR A 136 0.52 16.12 23.28
N LYS A 137 -0.17 15.93 24.43
CA LYS A 137 0.43 16.11 25.77
C LYS A 137 1.59 15.15 26.03
N GLU A 138 1.45 13.87 25.66
CA GLU A 138 2.50 12.86 25.81
C GLU A 138 3.78 13.23 25.03
N HIS A 139 3.62 13.84 23.85
CA HIS A 139 4.72 14.31 23.01
C HIS A 139 5.16 15.76 23.30
N GLY A 140 4.73 16.36 24.41
CA GLY A 140 5.29 17.61 24.93
C GLY A 140 4.62 18.90 24.45
N ALA A 141 3.39 18.83 23.91
CA ALA A 141 2.60 20.03 23.61
C ALA A 141 2.33 20.86 24.87
N SER A 142 2.26 22.19 24.73
CA SER A 142 1.75 23.04 25.80
C SER A 142 0.28 22.69 26.08
N VAL A 143 -0.20 22.96 27.29
CA VAL A 143 -1.62 22.73 27.65
C VAL A 143 -2.53 23.48 26.70
N ALA A 144 -2.23 24.75 26.42
CA ALA A 144 -3.01 25.59 25.50
C ALA A 144 -3.03 25.06 24.06
N GLN A 145 -1.93 24.46 23.58
CA GLN A 145 -1.87 23.86 22.25
C GLN A 145 -2.66 22.55 22.18
N ALA A 146 -2.44 21.65 23.14
CA ALA A 146 -3.10 20.35 23.18
C ALA A 146 -4.63 20.50 23.30
N GLU A 147 -5.08 21.43 24.13
CA GLU A 147 -6.51 21.73 24.31
C GLU A 147 -7.10 22.43 23.08
N ALA A 148 -6.33 23.27 22.36
CA ALA A 148 -6.81 23.89 21.13
C ALA A 148 -7.06 22.83 20.04
N VAL A 149 -6.11 21.90 19.89
CA VAL A 149 -6.24 20.75 18.97
C VAL A 149 -7.47 19.92 19.36
N ALA A 150 -7.62 19.59 20.64
CA ALA A 150 -8.75 18.81 21.12
C ALA A 150 -10.10 19.50 20.90
N GLU A 151 -10.23 20.78 21.25
CA GLU A 151 -11.45 21.59 21.05
C GLU A 151 -11.83 21.66 19.57
N ALA A 152 -10.86 21.94 18.69
CA ALA A 152 -11.09 22.00 17.25
C ALA A 152 -11.56 20.66 16.68
N ILE A 153 -10.96 19.54 17.13
CA ILE A 153 -11.36 18.19 16.70
C ILE A 153 -12.73 17.81 17.25
N ILE A 154 -13.04 18.10 18.51
CA ILE A 154 -14.36 17.80 19.09
C ILE A 154 -15.47 18.49 18.30
N ARG A 155 -15.22 19.71 17.83
CA ARG A 155 -16.21 20.56 17.16
C ARG A 155 -16.11 20.58 15.64
N HIS A 156 -15.26 19.77 15.01
CA HIS A 156 -15.06 19.86 13.56
C HIS A 156 -16.30 19.45 12.71
N GLN A 157 -17.28 18.77 13.31
CA GLN A 157 -18.58 18.47 12.70
C GLN A 157 -19.76 19.21 13.35
N ASP A 158 -19.49 20.10 14.33
CA ASP A 158 -20.49 20.94 14.98
C ASP A 158 -20.81 22.17 14.11
N LEU A 159 -21.50 21.93 12.98
CA LEU A 159 -21.85 22.95 11.98
C LEU A 159 -23.01 23.84 12.47
N GLY A 160 -22.84 24.47 13.63
CA GLY A 160 -23.85 25.30 14.28
C GLY A 160 -24.13 26.63 13.55
N GLN A 161 -25.35 27.14 13.73
CA GLN A 161 -25.80 28.43 13.15
C GLN A 161 -25.75 29.60 14.13
N VAL A 162 -25.51 29.33 15.42
CA VAL A 162 -25.60 30.33 16.50
C VAL A 162 -24.39 30.20 17.43
N GLY A 163 -23.92 31.33 17.94
CA GLY A 163 -22.83 31.38 18.92
C GLY A 163 -21.45 31.50 18.28
N THR A 164 -20.44 31.10 19.05
CA THR A 164 -19.03 31.24 18.68
C THR A 164 -18.28 29.92 18.73
N ILE A 165 -17.21 29.86 17.97
CA ILE A 165 -16.22 28.79 17.96
C ILE A 165 -14.82 29.40 18.00
N THR A 166 -13.80 28.61 18.31
CA THR A 166 -12.40 29.03 18.15
C THR A 166 -12.08 29.24 16.67
N PHE A 167 -11.18 30.18 16.36
CA PHE A 167 -10.71 30.39 15.00
C PHE A 167 -10.15 29.10 14.38
N LEU A 168 -9.37 28.33 15.15
CA LEU A 168 -8.88 27.02 14.73
C LEU A 168 -10.02 26.05 14.39
N GLY A 169 -11.07 26.02 15.21
CA GLY A 169 -12.28 25.24 15.00
C GLY A 169 -13.04 25.65 13.73
N GLN A 170 -13.16 26.95 13.47
CA GLN A 170 -13.82 27.44 12.25
C GLN A 170 -13.04 27.05 10.99
N VAL A 171 -11.72 27.18 11.01
CA VAL A 171 -10.88 26.84 9.85
C VAL A 171 -10.94 25.34 9.55
N ILE A 172 -10.88 24.47 10.57
CA ILE A 172 -11.01 23.02 10.34
C ILE A 172 -12.39 22.66 9.77
N GLN A 173 -13.47 23.32 10.20
CA GLN A 173 -14.79 23.14 9.59
C GLN A 173 -14.81 23.57 8.13
N LEU A 174 -14.32 24.76 7.81
CA LEU A 174 -14.29 25.24 6.42
C LEU A 174 -13.49 24.29 5.51
N ALA A 175 -12.32 23.84 5.96
CA ALA A 175 -11.45 22.97 5.18
C ALA A 175 -12.01 21.55 5.01
N THR A 176 -12.59 20.95 6.05
CA THR A 176 -13.20 19.62 5.99
C THR A 176 -14.49 19.63 5.18
N VAL A 177 -15.36 20.64 5.35
CA VAL A 177 -16.58 20.81 4.54
C VAL A 177 -16.25 21.04 3.06
N TYR A 178 -15.20 21.80 2.75
CA TYR A 178 -14.72 21.96 1.38
C TYR A 178 -14.31 20.61 0.77
N ASP A 179 -13.51 19.80 1.47
CA ASP A 179 -13.01 18.52 0.93
C ASP A 179 -14.08 17.42 0.85
N ASN A 180 -15.02 17.41 1.81
CA ASN A 180 -16.01 16.35 1.98
C ASN A 180 -17.30 16.62 1.20
N MET A 181 -17.76 17.87 1.19
CA MET A 181 -19.07 18.25 0.61
C MET A 181 -18.98 19.32 -0.48
N GLY A 182 -17.79 19.88 -0.73
CA GLY A 182 -17.62 20.95 -1.71
C GLY A 182 -18.22 22.28 -1.28
N GLY A 183 -18.44 22.49 0.03
CA GLY A 183 -18.98 23.73 0.55
C GLY A 183 -18.03 24.91 0.33
N ASN A 184 -18.61 26.08 0.02
CA ASN A 184 -17.87 27.31 -0.29
C ASN A 184 -16.77 27.12 -1.36
N PRO A 185 -17.12 26.68 -2.59
CA PRO A 185 -16.14 26.32 -3.62
C PRO A 185 -15.21 27.48 -4.01
N GLY A 186 -15.63 28.74 -3.79
CA GLY A 186 -14.83 29.93 -4.07
C GLY A 186 -13.66 30.18 -3.11
N LEU A 187 -13.50 29.39 -2.04
CA LEU A 187 -12.43 29.57 -1.06
C LEU A 187 -11.04 29.15 -1.58
N ILE A 188 -10.98 28.33 -2.62
CA ILE A 188 -9.74 27.72 -3.12
C ILE A 188 -9.66 27.90 -4.63
N ASP A 189 -8.52 28.39 -5.12
CA ASP A 189 -8.25 28.50 -6.56
C ASP A 189 -8.20 27.12 -7.24
N GLU A 190 -8.66 27.04 -8.48
CA GLU A 190 -8.72 25.77 -9.22
C GLU A 190 -7.34 25.13 -9.41
N ALA A 191 -6.29 25.93 -9.68
CA ALA A 191 -4.94 25.39 -9.86
C ALA A 191 -4.43 24.77 -8.55
N THR A 192 -4.71 25.42 -7.42
CA THR A 192 -4.42 24.90 -6.08
C THR A 192 -5.20 23.61 -5.82
N ARG A 193 -6.50 23.58 -6.15
CA ARG A 193 -7.36 22.40 -5.99
C ARG A 193 -6.78 21.18 -6.73
N LEU A 194 -6.37 21.37 -7.98
CA LEU A 194 -5.82 20.31 -8.81
C LEU A 194 -4.43 19.87 -8.34
N ASP A 195 -3.55 20.80 -7.95
CA ASP A 195 -2.19 20.47 -7.49
C ASP A 195 -2.19 19.68 -6.17
N VAL A 196 -3.00 20.12 -5.20
CA VAL A 196 -3.17 19.44 -3.92
C VAL A 196 -3.77 18.05 -4.11
N ASN A 197 -4.83 17.90 -4.91
CA ASN A 197 -5.41 16.56 -5.19
C ASN A 197 -4.48 15.67 -6.02
N ARG A 198 -3.58 16.24 -6.83
CA ARG A 198 -2.55 15.45 -7.53
C ARG A 198 -1.50 14.92 -6.56
N THR A 199 -1.10 15.73 -5.59
CA THR A 199 -0.06 15.38 -4.60
C THR A 199 -0.60 14.48 -3.50
N PHE A 200 -1.86 14.68 -3.08
CA PHE A 200 -2.55 13.88 -2.07
C PHE A 200 -3.86 13.30 -2.63
N PRO A 201 -3.77 12.25 -3.47
CA PRO A 201 -4.92 11.75 -4.22
C PRO A 201 -6.07 11.24 -3.35
N ARG A 202 -7.30 11.48 -3.82
CA ARG A 202 -8.53 11.15 -3.10
C ARG A 202 -8.79 9.65 -3.00
N LYS A 203 -8.48 8.87 -4.04
CA LYS A 203 -8.66 7.42 -4.06
C LYS A 203 -10.05 6.98 -3.58
N GLY A 204 -11.09 7.60 -4.14
CA GLY A 204 -12.50 7.33 -3.84
C GLY A 204 -12.90 7.81 -2.46
N TRP A 205 -12.33 8.94 -2.02
CA TRP A 205 -12.54 9.47 -0.68
C TRP A 205 -14.03 9.66 -0.38
N SER A 206 -14.79 10.24 -1.30
CA SER A 206 -16.22 10.49 -1.10
C SER A 206 -16.99 9.21 -0.77
N GLY A 207 -16.71 8.12 -1.48
CA GLY A 207 -17.31 6.81 -1.19
C GLY A 207 -16.77 6.14 0.08
N CYS A 208 -15.48 6.32 0.38
CA CYS A 208 -14.83 5.77 1.57
C CYS A 208 -15.37 6.41 2.87
N PHE A 209 -15.43 7.74 2.90
CA PHE A 209 -15.87 8.49 4.07
C PHE A 209 -17.37 8.33 4.30
N SER A 210 -18.18 8.32 3.24
CA SER A 210 -19.62 8.00 3.32
C SER A 210 -19.88 6.65 4.01
N LYS A 211 -19.11 5.61 3.66
CA LYS A 211 -19.19 4.29 4.33
C LYS A 211 -18.77 4.36 5.79
N THR A 212 -17.74 5.13 6.10
CA THR A 212 -17.23 5.31 7.47
C THR A 212 -18.27 5.99 8.36
N ILE A 213 -18.97 7.02 7.86
CA ILE A 213 -20.07 7.68 8.56
C ILE A 213 -21.22 6.69 8.81
N ARG A 214 -21.60 5.89 7.81
CA ARG A 214 -22.64 4.87 7.96
C ARG A 214 -22.25 3.79 8.99
N GLU A 215 -20.98 3.43 9.03
CA GLU A 215 -20.43 2.51 10.02
C GLU A 215 -20.46 3.10 11.43
N GLU A 216 -20.06 4.37 11.60
CA GLU A 216 -20.18 5.11 12.86
C GLU A 216 -21.62 5.07 13.38
N ILE A 217 -22.58 5.48 12.55
CA ILE A 217 -24.00 5.53 12.91
C ILE A 217 -24.54 4.13 13.21
N GLY A 218 -24.13 3.12 12.44
CA GLY A 218 -24.54 1.73 12.66
C GLY A 218 -23.99 1.13 13.96
N LEU A 219 -22.75 1.47 14.34
CA LEU A 219 -22.14 1.04 15.59
C LEU A 219 -22.64 1.85 16.80
N LYS A 220 -22.89 3.14 16.59
CA LYS A 220 -23.25 4.13 17.62
C LYS A 220 -24.44 4.96 17.13
N PRO A 221 -25.68 4.46 17.24
CA PRO A 221 -26.88 5.19 16.80
C PRO A 221 -27.14 6.51 17.54
N TRP A 222 -26.45 6.74 18.66
CA TRP A 222 -26.47 7.98 19.44
C TRP A 222 -25.29 8.92 19.11
N ALA A 223 -24.44 8.56 18.14
CA ALA A 223 -23.27 9.37 17.78
C ALA A 223 -23.68 10.77 17.34
N HIS A 224 -22.82 11.73 17.62
CA HIS A 224 -22.99 13.14 17.24
C HIS A 224 -23.17 13.29 15.73
N SER A 225 -22.54 12.45 14.91
CA SER A 225 -22.69 12.46 13.44
C SER A 225 -24.15 12.33 12.96
N THR A 226 -25.05 11.77 13.76
CA THR A 226 -26.50 11.74 13.47
C THR A 226 -27.14 13.14 13.43
N HIS A 227 -26.53 14.14 14.10
CA HIS A 227 -26.99 15.53 14.10
C HIS A 227 -26.98 16.15 12.69
N LEU A 228 -26.10 15.67 11.81
CA LEU A 228 -26.01 16.11 10.41
C LEU A 228 -27.00 15.38 9.48
N GLY A 229 -27.80 14.46 10.02
CA GLY A 229 -28.77 13.63 9.29
C GLY A 229 -28.20 12.26 8.91
N GLU A 230 -28.90 11.19 9.27
CA GLU A 230 -28.43 9.81 9.09
C GLU A 230 -28.17 9.43 7.63
N GLU A 231 -28.96 9.98 6.70
CA GLU A 231 -28.80 9.76 5.25
C GLU A 231 -28.27 11.00 4.54
N ASP A 232 -28.72 12.19 4.94
CA ASP A 232 -28.35 13.45 4.30
C ASP A 232 -26.84 13.69 4.35
N PHE A 233 -26.19 13.39 5.49
CA PHE A 233 -24.75 13.56 5.62
C PHE A 233 -23.94 12.57 4.77
N PRO A 234 -24.08 11.24 4.90
CA PRO A 234 -23.30 10.31 4.10
C PRO A 234 -23.60 10.41 2.60
N GLU A 235 -24.83 10.75 2.18
CA GLU A 235 -25.13 10.98 0.76
C GLU A 235 -24.60 12.33 0.28
N GLY A 236 -24.61 13.38 1.11
CA GLY A 236 -23.99 14.67 0.79
C GLY A 236 -22.48 14.53 0.51
N VAL A 237 -21.78 13.76 1.35
CA VAL A 237 -20.36 13.42 1.16
C VAL A 237 -20.15 12.64 -0.14
N LYS A 238 -20.95 11.58 -0.35
CA LYS A 238 -20.82 10.69 -1.51
C LYS A 238 -21.08 11.42 -2.84
N ASN A 239 -22.00 12.39 -2.83
CA ASN A 239 -22.43 13.14 -4.02
C ASN A 239 -21.73 14.51 -4.14
N ASN A 240 -20.53 14.67 -3.56
CA ASN A 240 -19.71 15.87 -3.68
C ASN A 240 -19.34 16.17 -5.15
N SER A 241 -20.05 17.12 -5.75
CA SER A 241 -19.88 17.49 -7.17
C SER A 241 -18.60 18.27 -7.44
N LEU A 242 -18.11 19.06 -6.47
CA LEU A 242 -16.87 19.84 -6.61
C LEU A 242 -15.64 18.94 -6.79
N MET A 243 -15.66 17.77 -6.16
CA MET A 243 -14.54 16.83 -6.16
C MET A 243 -14.76 15.65 -7.12
N ALA A 244 -15.88 15.59 -7.85
CA ALA A 244 -16.23 14.44 -8.69
C ALA A 244 -15.22 14.17 -9.82
N ASP A 245 -14.58 15.21 -10.35
CA ASP A 245 -13.55 15.12 -11.41
C ASP A 245 -12.19 14.59 -10.90
N VAL A 246 -11.97 14.67 -9.58
CA VAL A 246 -10.72 14.29 -8.91
C VAL A 246 -10.87 13.13 -7.92
N ASP A 247 -12.09 12.66 -7.62
CA ASP A 247 -12.33 11.70 -6.54
C ASP A 247 -11.64 10.35 -6.78
N ASP A 248 -11.53 9.93 -8.03
CA ASP A 248 -10.89 8.68 -8.42
C ASP A 248 -9.38 8.83 -8.73
N TRP A 249 -8.81 10.02 -8.57
CA TRP A 249 -7.37 10.24 -8.71
C TRP A 249 -6.62 9.39 -7.68
N GLY A 250 -5.46 8.85 -8.08
CA GLY A 250 -4.66 7.97 -7.23
C GLY A 250 -5.05 6.49 -7.27
N PHE A 251 -6.31 6.14 -7.61
CA PHE A 251 -6.56 4.83 -8.23
C PHE A 251 -5.93 4.80 -9.62
N ARG A 252 -5.93 5.97 -10.27
CA ARG A 252 -5.40 6.21 -11.59
C ARG A 252 -3.88 6.29 -11.70
N VAL A 253 -3.07 6.18 -10.64
CA VAL A 253 -1.61 6.01 -10.81
C VAL A 253 -1.27 4.57 -11.24
N VAL A 254 -2.10 3.60 -10.84
CA VAL A 254 -2.13 2.29 -11.50
C VAL A 254 -2.67 2.45 -12.92
N ALA A 255 -3.64 3.34 -13.13
CA ALA A 255 -4.19 3.60 -14.46
C ALA A 255 -3.29 4.43 -15.39
N GLU A 256 -2.33 5.24 -14.95
CA GLU A 256 -1.47 6.04 -15.85
C GLU A 256 -0.27 5.20 -16.31
N TYR A 257 0.17 4.26 -15.47
CA TYR A 257 0.94 3.10 -15.94
C TYR A 257 0.08 2.19 -16.82
N ARG A 258 -1.20 1.98 -16.48
CA ARG A 258 -2.14 1.24 -17.34
C ARG A 258 -2.47 1.98 -18.63
N ASP A 259 -2.40 3.29 -18.70
CA ASP A 259 -2.86 4.14 -19.83
C ASP A 259 -1.67 4.51 -20.70
N ARG A 260 -0.45 4.59 -20.15
CA ARG A 260 0.75 4.38 -20.97
C ARG A 260 0.85 2.94 -21.45
N CYS A 261 0.46 1.94 -20.65
CA CYS A 261 0.35 0.56 -21.12
C CYS A 261 -0.88 0.31 -22.00
N ILE A 262 -1.96 1.11 -21.98
CA ILE A 262 -3.18 0.97 -22.78
C ILE A 262 -3.05 1.81 -24.03
N ILE A 263 -2.40 2.97 -24.01
CA ILE A 263 -1.96 3.67 -25.23
C ILE A 263 -0.87 2.84 -25.90
N CYS A 264 0.09 2.28 -25.16
CA CYS A 264 0.97 1.26 -25.71
C CYS A 264 0.20 0.00 -26.09
N ALA A 265 -0.84 -0.44 -25.38
CA ALA A 265 -1.61 -1.64 -25.73
C ALA A 265 -2.69 -1.40 -26.77
N THR A 266 -3.11 -0.18 -27.08
CA THR A 266 -3.95 0.17 -28.23
C THR A 266 -3.06 0.42 -29.42
N TYR A 267 -1.92 1.10 -29.29
CA TYR A 267 -0.88 1.06 -30.33
C TYR A 267 -0.40 -0.37 -30.59
N TRP A 268 -0.25 -1.20 -29.57
CA TRP A 268 0.19 -2.60 -29.71
C TRP A 268 -0.96 -3.50 -30.13
N ARG A 269 -2.22 -3.26 -29.73
CA ARG A 269 -3.40 -4.00 -30.25
C ARG A 269 -3.65 -3.62 -31.69
N ASP A 270 -3.49 -2.36 -32.08
CA ASP A 270 -3.63 -1.91 -33.46
C ASP A 270 -2.44 -2.35 -34.30
N TRP A 271 -1.21 -2.36 -33.75
CA TRP A 271 -0.03 -2.97 -34.38
C TRP A 271 -0.14 -4.50 -34.49
N VAL A 272 -0.67 -5.20 -33.49
CA VAL A 272 -0.91 -6.65 -33.49
C VAL A 272 -2.07 -7.00 -34.40
N VAL A 273 -3.13 -6.19 -34.48
CA VAL A 273 -4.25 -6.38 -35.41
C VAL A 273 -3.80 -6.08 -36.85
N SER A 274 -3.01 -5.02 -37.09
CA SER A 274 -2.39 -4.75 -38.38
C SER A 274 -1.35 -5.80 -38.76
N ALA A 275 -0.52 -6.29 -37.83
CA ALA A 275 0.43 -7.37 -38.08
C ALA A 275 -0.28 -8.71 -38.32
N LYS A 276 -1.36 -9.01 -37.58
CA LYS A 276 -2.23 -10.17 -37.82
C LYS A 276 -2.92 -10.08 -39.17
N LEU A 277 -3.40 -8.90 -39.58
CA LEU A 277 -4.04 -8.71 -40.88
C LEU A 277 -3.00 -8.78 -42.01
N SER A 278 -1.82 -8.20 -41.85
CA SER A 278 -0.73 -8.28 -42.82
C SER A 278 -0.16 -9.68 -42.95
N ILE A 279 0.04 -10.42 -41.85
CA ILE A 279 0.53 -11.81 -41.87
C ILE A 279 -0.56 -12.75 -42.40
N PHE A 280 -1.82 -12.56 -42.01
CA PHE A 280 -2.93 -13.34 -42.56
C PHE A 280 -3.13 -13.08 -44.05
N LEU A 281 -2.98 -11.83 -44.53
CA LEU A 281 -3.04 -11.48 -45.95
C LEU A 281 -1.80 -11.98 -46.71
N LEU A 282 -0.59 -11.94 -46.12
CA LEU A 282 0.63 -12.52 -46.69
C LEU A 282 0.52 -14.04 -46.81
N LEU A 283 0.01 -14.72 -45.79
CA LEU A 283 -0.18 -16.18 -45.78
C LEU A 283 -1.41 -16.63 -46.60
N SER A 284 -2.42 -15.78 -46.76
CA SER A 284 -3.61 -16.06 -47.60
C SER A 284 -3.42 -15.65 -49.06
N SER A 285 -2.41 -14.83 -49.38
CA SER A 285 -2.02 -14.55 -50.75
C SER A 285 -1.38 -15.81 -51.35
N ARG A 286 -2.17 -16.53 -52.14
CA ARG A 286 -1.81 -17.80 -52.81
C ARG A 286 -0.66 -17.71 -53.82
N SER A 287 0.07 -16.60 -53.88
CA SER A 287 1.11 -16.33 -54.88
C SER A 287 2.53 -16.22 -54.32
N ALA A 288 2.74 -16.24 -53.00
CA ALA A 288 4.07 -16.03 -52.39
C ALA A 288 4.65 -17.23 -51.59
N LEU A 289 3.99 -18.39 -51.55
CA LEU A 289 4.45 -19.57 -50.79
C LEU A 289 4.69 -20.81 -51.66
N ALA A 290 5.30 -20.62 -52.83
CA ALA A 290 5.76 -21.73 -53.67
C ALA A 290 7.21 -22.17 -53.36
N SER A 291 7.89 -21.57 -52.36
CA SER A 291 9.32 -21.86 -52.12
C SER A 291 9.84 -21.66 -50.69
N ALA A 292 8.98 -21.62 -49.66
CA ALA A 292 9.42 -21.67 -48.27
C ALA A 292 9.29 -23.10 -47.72
N PRO A 293 10.31 -23.65 -47.02
CA PRO A 293 10.16 -24.94 -46.35
C PRO A 293 9.05 -24.83 -45.31
N ASP A 294 8.15 -25.80 -45.35
CA ASP A 294 6.92 -25.91 -44.56
C ASP A 294 7.18 -25.62 -43.06
N ILE A 295 6.52 -24.62 -42.47
CA ILE A 295 6.67 -24.25 -41.05
C ILE A 295 6.27 -25.42 -40.14
N SER A 296 5.36 -26.29 -40.63
CA SER A 296 5.00 -27.57 -40.02
C SER A 296 6.20 -28.52 -39.90
N ILE A 297 7.05 -28.57 -40.92
CA ILE A 297 8.25 -29.40 -40.95
C ILE A 297 9.27 -28.87 -39.93
N MET A 298 9.49 -27.55 -39.88
CA MET A 298 10.43 -26.95 -38.92
C MET A 298 9.95 -27.11 -37.47
N GLY A 299 8.65 -26.95 -37.21
CA GLY A 299 8.04 -27.23 -35.91
C GLY A 299 8.19 -28.70 -35.50
N SER A 300 8.06 -29.64 -36.44
CA SER A 300 8.25 -31.08 -36.19
C SER A 300 9.72 -31.44 -35.87
N TYR A 301 10.68 -30.78 -36.53
CA TYR A 301 12.12 -30.98 -36.26
C TYR A 301 12.53 -30.38 -34.92
N VAL A 302 12.04 -29.18 -34.59
CA VAL A 302 12.24 -28.56 -33.28
C VAL A 302 11.59 -29.41 -32.20
N ALA A 303 10.36 -29.88 -32.38
CA ALA A 303 9.69 -30.78 -31.44
C ALA A 303 10.45 -32.10 -31.26
N LYS A 304 10.93 -32.74 -32.34
CA LYS A 304 11.74 -33.96 -32.26
C LYS A 304 13.10 -33.74 -31.58
N TRP A 305 13.75 -32.60 -31.84
CA TRP A 305 15.04 -32.25 -31.22
C TRP A 305 14.89 -31.87 -29.75
N VAL A 306 13.87 -31.07 -29.41
CA VAL A 306 13.50 -30.72 -28.04
C VAL A 306 13.10 -31.98 -27.28
N ALA A 307 12.27 -32.84 -27.88
CA ALA A 307 11.96 -34.15 -27.30
C ALA A 307 13.24 -34.95 -27.06
N GLY A 308 14.14 -35.08 -28.04
CA GLY A 308 15.41 -35.80 -27.88
C GLY A 308 16.33 -35.21 -26.80
N LYS A 309 16.42 -33.89 -26.68
CA LYS A 309 17.27 -33.21 -25.71
C LYS A 309 16.68 -33.21 -24.30
N VAL A 310 15.37 -32.98 -24.19
CA VAL A 310 14.61 -33.06 -22.93
C VAL A 310 14.56 -34.50 -22.43
N PHE A 311 14.41 -35.50 -23.31
CA PHE A 311 14.42 -36.92 -22.92
C PHE A 311 15.82 -37.38 -22.50
N LYS A 312 16.88 -36.84 -23.11
CA LYS A 312 18.27 -37.09 -22.70
C LYS A 312 18.63 -36.41 -21.38
N GLU A 313 18.17 -35.17 -21.15
CA GLU A 313 18.27 -34.48 -19.85
C GLU A 313 17.43 -35.19 -18.75
N LYS A 314 16.29 -35.80 -19.10
CA LYS A 314 15.41 -36.56 -18.17
C LYS A 314 16.05 -37.82 -17.58
N LEU A 315 17.03 -38.42 -18.26
CA LEU A 315 17.72 -39.62 -17.78
C LEU A 315 18.91 -39.30 -16.86
N GLU A 316 19.56 -38.15 -17.05
CA GLU A 316 20.71 -37.73 -16.24
C GLU A 316 20.30 -36.89 -15.02
N ASN A 317 19.29 -36.03 -15.14
CA ASN A 317 18.83 -35.14 -14.06
C ASN A 317 17.44 -35.58 -13.58
N LYS A 318 17.38 -36.25 -12.42
CA LYS A 318 16.12 -36.59 -11.73
C LYS A 318 15.30 -35.32 -11.46
N PHE A 319 14.39 -35.01 -12.38
CA PHE A 319 13.29 -34.05 -12.28
C PHE A 319 13.61 -32.71 -11.60
N GLY A 320 14.18 -31.79 -12.38
CA GLY A 320 13.92 -30.37 -12.20
C GLY A 320 15.17 -29.52 -12.26
N VAL A 321 15.07 -28.42 -13.02
CA VAL A 321 15.95 -27.28 -12.77
C VAL A 321 15.74 -26.87 -11.31
N ASP A 322 16.84 -26.77 -10.56
CA ASP A 322 16.81 -26.39 -9.14
C ASP A 322 16.16 -25.02 -8.95
N ASP A 323 15.55 -24.81 -7.78
CA ASP A 323 14.98 -23.52 -7.40
C ASP A 323 16.07 -22.44 -7.51
N PRO A 324 15.87 -21.40 -8.34
CA PRO A 324 16.92 -20.41 -8.59
C PRO A 324 17.12 -19.48 -7.40
N TYR A 325 16.14 -19.41 -6.49
CA TYR A 325 16.10 -18.44 -5.41
C TYR A 325 16.31 -19.06 -4.02
N PHE A 326 15.94 -20.33 -3.84
CA PHE A 326 16.07 -21.02 -2.57
C PHE A 326 16.86 -22.33 -2.65
N GLU A 327 17.59 -22.63 -1.58
CA GLU A 327 18.27 -23.90 -1.34
C GLU A 327 17.72 -24.56 -0.06
N GLN A 328 17.81 -25.88 0.00
CA GLN A 328 17.41 -26.65 1.17
C GLN A 328 18.66 -26.97 2.00
N VAL A 329 18.86 -26.25 3.11
CA VAL A 329 19.96 -26.53 4.06
C VAL A 329 19.45 -27.38 5.21
N PRO A 330 20.19 -28.38 5.73
CA PRO A 330 19.76 -29.11 6.90
C PRO A 330 19.72 -28.15 8.09
N ALA A 331 18.62 -28.18 8.83
CA ALA A 331 18.49 -27.43 10.07
C ALA A 331 19.55 -27.92 11.05
N THR A 332 20.41 -27.01 11.49
CA THR A 332 21.45 -27.28 12.51
C THR A 332 20.91 -26.93 13.89
N ARG A 333 21.25 -27.75 14.89
CA ARG A 333 21.05 -27.41 16.30
C ARG A 333 22.06 -26.32 16.70
N LEU A 334 21.87 -25.72 17.88
CA LEU A 334 22.78 -24.69 18.43
C LEU A 334 24.26 -25.13 18.51
N ASN A 335 24.52 -26.45 18.53
CA ASN A 335 25.84 -27.07 18.54
C ASN A 335 26.36 -27.49 17.14
N GLY A 336 25.72 -27.02 16.05
CA GLY A 336 26.14 -27.28 14.67
C GLY A 336 25.79 -28.67 14.12
N THR A 337 25.16 -29.55 14.91
CA THR A 337 24.76 -30.89 14.43
C THR A 337 23.50 -30.85 13.55
N PRO A 338 23.50 -31.50 12.36
CA PRO A 338 22.31 -31.58 11.50
C PRO A 338 21.16 -32.34 12.18
N THR A 339 19.96 -31.79 12.18
CA THR A 339 18.77 -32.41 12.81
C THR A 339 18.06 -33.43 11.92
N GLY A 340 18.55 -33.68 10.70
CA GLY A 340 17.87 -34.48 9.68
C GLY A 340 16.61 -33.83 9.08
N LYS A 341 16.33 -32.57 9.42
CA LYS A 341 15.25 -31.76 8.82
C LYS A 341 15.86 -30.72 7.89
N PHE A 342 15.20 -30.39 6.79
CA PHE A 342 15.67 -29.34 5.86
C PHE A 342 14.95 -28.02 6.13
N LYS A 343 15.67 -26.91 5.94
CA LYS A 343 15.20 -25.53 6.03
C LYS A 343 15.41 -24.88 4.66
N LYS A 344 14.36 -24.29 4.11
CA LYS A 344 14.43 -23.50 2.88
C LYS A 344 15.08 -22.15 3.19
N VAL A 345 16.29 -21.91 2.68
CA VAL A 345 17.06 -20.67 2.86
C VAL A 345 17.32 -20.03 1.50
N ARG A 346 17.55 -18.72 1.45
CA ARG A 346 17.90 -18.03 0.20
C ARG A 346 19.29 -18.45 -0.25
N LYS A 347 19.44 -18.76 -1.53
CA LYS A 347 20.74 -19.15 -2.11
C LYS A 347 21.78 -18.05 -1.91
N ALA A 348 23.00 -18.45 -1.55
CA ALA A 348 24.11 -17.51 -1.44
C ALA A 348 24.44 -16.88 -2.81
N LEU A 349 24.95 -15.64 -2.79
CA LEU A 349 25.41 -14.95 -3.98
C LEU A 349 26.81 -15.44 -4.37
N PRO A 350 27.16 -15.48 -5.67
CA PRO A 350 28.49 -15.93 -6.09
C PRO A 350 29.56 -14.94 -5.59
N PRO A 351 30.71 -15.42 -5.09
CA PRO A 351 31.75 -14.56 -4.53
C PRO A 351 32.45 -13.73 -5.63
N GLY A 352 32.86 -12.50 -5.29
CA GLY A 352 33.68 -11.65 -6.17
C GLY A 352 32.93 -10.77 -7.17
N ILE A 353 31.60 -10.75 -7.14
CA ILE A 353 30.78 -9.86 -7.98
C ILE A 353 30.54 -8.50 -7.30
N SER A 354 30.21 -7.46 -8.07
CA SER A 354 29.86 -6.15 -7.52
C SER A 354 28.52 -6.18 -6.78
N ALA A 355 28.31 -5.25 -5.84
CA ALA A 355 27.06 -5.15 -5.09
C ALA A 355 25.84 -4.90 -6.02
N HIS A 356 26.03 -4.14 -7.10
CA HIS A 356 25.01 -3.90 -8.13
C HIS A 356 24.66 -5.18 -8.88
N ASP A 357 25.65 -5.93 -9.37
CA ASP A 357 25.42 -7.20 -10.07
C ASP A 357 24.72 -8.23 -9.16
N ALA A 358 25.04 -8.24 -7.87
CA ALA A 358 24.37 -9.06 -6.86
C ALA A 358 22.89 -8.69 -6.69
N GLU A 359 22.57 -7.40 -6.69
CA GLU A 359 21.18 -6.94 -6.60
C GLU A 359 20.40 -7.28 -7.87
N VAL A 360 21.00 -7.09 -9.05
CA VAL A 360 20.40 -7.47 -10.34
C VAL A 360 20.15 -8.97 -10.40
N LEU A 361 21.11 -9.81 -10.00
CA LEU A 361 20.96 -11.27 -9.95
C LEU A 361 19.81 -11.67 -9.02
N ASN A 362 19.71 -11.08 -7.83
CA ASN A 362 18.60 -11.33 -6.90
C ASN A 362 17.24 -10.93 -7.49
N LYS A 363 17.17 -9.81 -8.22
CA LYS A 363 15.96 -9.39 -8.93
C LYS A 363 15.57 -10.40 -10.01
N VAL A 364 16.53 -10.88 -10.80
CA VAL A 364 16.31 -11.89 -11.84
C VAL A 364 15.82 -13.21 -11.24
N LYS A 365 16.52 -13.75 -10.23
CA LYS A 365 16.14 -15.00 -9.55
C LYS A 365 14.74 -14.93 -8.92
N ARG A 366 14.41 -13.80 -8.28
CA ARG A 366 13.07 -13.58 -7.70
C ARG A 366 11.97 -13.54 -8.75
N ARG A 367 12.22 -12.90 -9.90
CA ARG A 367 11.25 -12.83 -11.00
C ARG A 367 11.06 -14.20 -11.64
N ALA A 368 12.15 -14.91 -11.94
CA ALA A 368 12.10 -16.27 -12.47
C ALA A 368 11.33 -17.23 -11.55
N TYR A 369 11.61 -17.22 -10.25
CA TYR A 369 10.87 -18.02 -9.27
C TYR A 369 9.36 -17.72 -9.28
N ARG A 370 8.98 -16.44 -9.39
CA ARG A 370 7.57 -16.05 -9.40
C ARG A 370 6.84 -16.49 -10.67
N LEU A 371 7.51 -16.42 -11.82
CA LEU A 371 6.93 -16.79 -13.10
C LEU A 371 6.79 -18.31 -13.21
N ASP A 372 7.82 -19.06 -12.83
CA ASP A 372 7.90 -20.49 -13.13
C ASP A 372 7.49 -21.40 -11.94
N MET A 373 7.63 -20.93 -10.69
CA MET A 373 7.57 -21.82 -9.50
C MET A 373 6.76 -21.27 -8.30
N ALA A 374 6.04 -20.16 -8.44
CA ALA A 374 5.41 -19.45 -7.31
C ALA A 374 4.44 -20.31 -6.47
N PHE A 375 3.73 -21.25 -7.09
CA PHE A 375 2.63 -21.99 -6.46
C PHE A 375 3.02 -23.41 -6.03
N GLY A 376 4.30 -23.78 -6.15
CA GLY A 376 4.81 -25.08 -5.69
C GLY A 376 4.66 -26.19 -6.74
N SER A 377 4.66 -27.45 -6.27
CA SER A 377 4.53 -28.64 -7.11
C SER A 377 3.24 -29.40 -6.84
N PHE A 378 2.58 -29.87 -7.90
CA PHE A 378 1.31 -30.57 -7.94
C PHE A 378 1.50 -31.68 -8.96
N LEU A 379 1.36 -32.92 -8.50
CA LEU A 379 1.65 -34.13 -9.30
C LEU A 379 3.08 -34.18 -9.89
N GLY A 380 4.06 -33.54 -9.24
CA GLY A 380 5.47 -33.52 -9.69
C GLY A 380 5.80 -32.46 -10.75
N ILE A 381 4.82 -31.64 -11.14
CA ILE A 381 4.98 -30.50 -12.06
C ILE A 381 5.03 -29.22 -11.22
N LYS A 382 5.96 -28.30 -11.53
CA LYS A 382 6.08 -26.99 -10.85
C LYS A 382 5.27 -25.96 -11.65
N PHE A 383 4.48 -25.11 -11.00
CA PHE A 383 3.67 -24.07 -11.67
C PHE A 383 3.81 -22.74 -10.94
N GLY A 384 3.88 -21.66 -11.73
CA GLY A 384 3.95 -20.28 -11.27
C GLY A 384 2.91 -19.39 -11.94
N TRP A 385 3.09 -18.08 -11.85
CA TRP A 385 2.17 -17.12 -12.47
C TRP A 385 2.09 -17.26 -14.00
N GLY A 386 3.17 -17.71 -14.66
CA GLY A 386 3.16 -18.00 -16.10
C GLY A 386 2.13 -19.07 -16.47
N SER A 387 2.13 -20.20 -15.76
CA SER A 387 1.18 -21.30 -15.99
C SER A 387 -0.28 -20.93 -15.69
N PHE A 388 -0.54 -20.02 -14.75
CA PHE A 388 -1.91 -19.54 -14.47
C PHE A 388 -2.43 -18.61 -15.56
N ILE A 389 -1.56 -17.73 -16.08
CA ILE A 389 -1.88 -16.80 -17.16
C ILE A 389 -2.01 -17.54 -18.51
N GLY A 390 -1.23 -18.60 -18.71
CA GLY A 390 -1.25 -19.50 -19.88
C GLY A 390 -2.58 -20.20 -20.13
N LEU A 391 -3.43 -20.38 -19.10
CA LEU A 391 -4.73 -21.04 -19.23
C LEU A 391 -5.70 -20.35 -20.23
N PHE A 392 -5.44 -19.09 -20.58
CA PHE A 392 -6.14 -18.38 -21.63
C PHE A 392 -5.40 -18.53 -22.97
N PRO A 393 -5.87 -19.38 -23.90
CA PRO A 393 -5.15 -19.66 -25.14
C PRO A 393 -4.88 -18.38 -25.93
N ILE A 394 -3.66 -18.25 -26.47
CA ILE A 394 -3.14 -17.11 -27.24
C ILE A 394 -2.84 -15.87 -26.40
N PHE A 395 -3.71 -15.43 -25.50
CA PHE A 395 -3.43 -14.25 -24.66
C PHE A 395 -2.41 -14.54 -23.57
N GLY A 396 -2.42 -15.76 -23.03
CA GLY A 396 -1.49 -16.22 -22.02
C GLY A 396 -0.05 -16.19 -22.51
N ASP A 397 0.22 -16.83 -23.66
CA ASP A 397 1.57 -17.03 -24.21
C ASP A 397 2.29 -15.71 -24.52
N PHE A 398 1.58 -14.73 -25.09
CA PHE A 398 2.16 -13.40 -25.33
C PHE A 398 2.44 -12.65 -24.04
N THR A 399 1.59 -12.84 -23.02
CA THR A 399 1.80 -12.23 -21.70
C THR A 399 3.00 -12.87 -21.00
N ASP A 400 3.15 -14.20 -21.08
CA ASP A 400 4.26 -14.90 -20.47
C ASP A 400 5.58 -14.57 -21.17
N ALA A 401 5.60 -14.54 -22.50
CA ALA A 401 6.76 -14.08 -23.28
C ALA A 401 7.14 -12.62 -22.97
N PHE A 402 6.15 -11.76 -22.74
CA PHE A 402 6.40 -10.37 -22.31
C PHE A 402 7.04 -10.33 -20.91
N LEU A 403 6.54 -11.11 -19.95
CA LEU A 403 7.11 -11.19 -18.61
C LEU A 403 8.53 -11.79 -18.62
N GLY A 404 8.78 -12.81 -19.43
CA GLY A 404 10.11 -13.37 -19.64
C GLY A 404 11.08 -12.39 -20.29
N LEU A 405 10.61 -11.54 -21.21
CA LEU A 405 11.41 -10.45 -21.76
C LEU A 405 11.83 -9.43 -20.69
N LEU A 406 10.98 -9.15 -19.69
CA LEU A 406 11.33 -8.29 -18.56
C LEU A 406 12.41 -8.93 -17.67
N VAL A 407 12.46 -10.25 -17.56
CA VAL A 407 13.57 -10.98 -16.88
C VAL A 407 14.87 -10.75 -17.64
N ILE A 408 14.88 -10.95 -18.97
CA ILE A 408 16.06 -10.70 -19.81
C ILE A 408 16.49 -9.23 -19.76
N ARG A 409 15.53 -8.29 -19.79
CA ARG A 409 15.81 -6.85 -19.69
C ARG A 409 16.50 -6.50 -18.36
N THR A 410 16.11 -7.15 -17.27
CA THR A 410 16.76 -6.98 -15.96
C THR A 410 18.16 -7.55 -15.98
N ALA A 411 18.35 -8.74 -16.55
CA ALA A 411 19.67 -9.34 -16.69
C ALA A 411 20.64 -8.48 -17.51
N LYS A 412 20.14 -7.70 -18.48
CA LYS A 412 20.97 -6.77 -19.28
C LYS A 412 21.49 -5.56 -18.47
N GLN A 413 21.05 -5.36 -17.22
CA GLN A 413 21.53 -4.29 -16.34
C GLN A 413 22.83 -4.63 -15.60
N ILE A 414 23.40 -5.83 -15.83
CA ILE A 414 24.70 -6.22 -15.30
C ILE A 414 25.81 -5.32 -15.83
N GLU A 415 26.73 -4.95 -14.95
CA GLU A 415 27.87 -4.08 -15.26
C GLU A 415 28.77 -4.71 -16.33
N GLY A 416 29.19 -3.91 -17.32
CA GLY A 416 29.96 -4.42 -18.47
C GLY A 416 29.13 -5.19 -19.50
N GLY A 417 27.82 -5.35 -19.26
CA GLY A 417 26.88 -6.00 -20.17
C GLY A 417 27.03 -7.51 -20.25
N LEU A 418 26.06 -8.15 -20.89
CA LEU A 418 26.07 -9.60 -21.10
C LEU A 418 26.77 -9.97 -22.42
N PRO A 419 27.56 -11.06 -22.45
CA PRO A 419 28.16 -11.56 -23.68
C PRO A 419 27.08 -11.94 -24.70
N PHE A 420 27.39 -11.78 -25.98
CA PHE A 420 26.42 -12.02 -27.07
C PHE A 420 25.83 -13.43 -27.02
N GLY A 421 26.67 -14.45 -26.81
CA GLY A 421 26.21 -15.85 -26.72
C GLY A 421 25.22 -16.10 -25.58
N LEU A 422 25.42 -15.48 -24.41
CA LEU A 422 24.48 -15.62 -23.29
C LEU A 422 23.15 -14.93 -23.59
N LYS A 423 23.18 -13.72 -24.15
CA LYS A 423 21.94 -13.02 -24.58
C LYS A 423 21.16 -13.88 -25.57
N LEU A 424 21.85 -14.44 -26.57
CA LEU A 424 21.22 -15.26 -27.59
C LEU A 424 20.63 -16.54 -26.98
N SER A 425 21.32 -17.18 -26.05
CA SER A 425 20.78 -18.33 -25.30
C SER A 425 19.55 -17.96 -24.46
N MET A 426 19.50 -16.77 -23.87
CA MET A 426 18.36 -16.34 -23.07
C MET A 426 17.12 -16.07 -23.93
N TYR A 427 17.31 -15.40 -25.07
CA TYR A 427 16.26 -15.19 -26.06
C TYR A 427 15.80 -16.51 -26.69
N PHE A 428 16.73 -17.45 -26.91
CA PHE A 428 16.40 -18.76 -27.44
C PHE A 428 15.40 -19.51 -26.55
N TRP A 429 15.66 -19.60 -25.24
CA TRP A 429 14.73 -20.26 -24.33
C TRP A 429 13.37 -19.58 -24.28
N LEU A 430 13.32 -18.24 -24.34
CA LEU A 430 12.08 -17.48 -24.40
C LEU A 430 11.28 -17.75 -25.71
N ILE A 431 11.97 -17.84 -26.85
CA ILE A 431 11.32 -18.10 -28.15
C ILE A 431 10.80 -19.52 -28.21
N VAL A 432 11.55 -20.48 -27.68
CA VAL A 432 11.11 -21.89 -27.60
C VAL A 432 9.84 -21.99 -26.75
N ASP A 433 9.80 -21.30 -25.60
CA ASP A 433 8.65 -21.20 -24.71
C ASP A 433 7.43 -20.63 -25.43
N LEU A 434 7.59 -19.49 -26.13
CA LEU A 434 6.51 -18.88 -26.92
C LEU A 434 5.99 -19.80 -28.04
N ILE A 435 6.86 -20.51 -28.75
CA ILE A 435 6.44 -21.40 -29.85
C ILE A 435 5.68 -22.62 -29.30
N ILE A 436 6.10 -23.14 -28.16
CA ILE A 436 5.49 -24.30 -27.51
C ILE A 436 4.13 -23.90 -26.89
N GLY A 437 4.04 -22.77 -26.19
CA GLY A 437 2.81 -22.26 -25.58
C GLY A 437 1.68 -22.03 -26.58
N LEU A 438 2.00 -21.68 -27.83
CA LEU A 438 1.01 -21.52 -28.91
C LEU A 438 0.25 -22.82 -29.28
N ILE A 439 0.68 -23.99 -28.78
CA ILE A 439 -0.01 -25.27 -28.98
C ILE A 439 -0.95 -25.51 -27.79
N PRO A 440 -2.29 -25.44 -27.94
CA PRO A 440 -3.21 -25.64 -26.82
C PRO A 440 -3.06 -27.05 -26.21
N PHE A 441 -3.23 -27.16 -24.88
CA PHE A 441 -3.12 -28.38 -24.07
C PHE A 441 -1.72 -28.99 -23.95
N ILE A 442 -0.95 -29.07 -25.04
CA ILE A 442 0.42 -29.59 -25.02
C ILE A 442 1.39 -28.50 -24.54
N GLY A 443 1.16 -27.26 -24.97
CA GLY A 443 1.91 -26.06 -24.59
C GLY A 443 1.86 -25.84 -23.08
N ASP A 444 0.66 -25.80 -22.48
CA ASP A 444 0.49 -25.59 -21.03
C ASP A 444 1.31 -26.56 -20.15
N ILE A 445 1.38 -27.83 -20.56
CA ILE A 445 2.16 -28.87 -19.85
C ILE A 445 3.65 -28.69 -20.14
N ALA A 446 4.01 -28.38 -21.38
CA ALA A 446 5.40 -28.19 -21.77
C ALA A 446 6.01 -26.90 -21.19
N ASP A 447 5.26 -25.81 -21.06
CA ASP A 447 5.69 -24.54 -20.46
C ASP A 447 6.07 -24.74 -18.98
N ALA A 448 5.23 -25.48 -18.23
CA ALA A 448 5.53 -25.86 -16.85
C ALA A 448 6.78 -26.77 -16.71
N LEU A 449 7.22 -27.41 -17.80
CA LEU A 449 8.41 -28.26 -17.85
C LEU A 449 9.65 -27.55 -18.40
N VAL A 450 9.46 -26.55 -19.26
CA VAL A 450 10.56 -25.83 -19.91
C VAL A 450 11.19 -24.80 -18.97
N LEU A 451 10.44 -24.24 -18.00
CA LEU A 451 11.00 -23.37 -16.94
C LEU A 451 12.00 -22.34 -17.51
N ALA A 452 11.61 -21.67 -18.60
CA ALA A 452 12.51 -20.87 -19.43
C ALA A 452 13.19 -19.75 -18.63
N ASN A 453 12.44 -19.09 -17.73
CA ASN A 453 12.98 -18.01 -16.90
C ASN A 453 13.98 -18.52 -15.87
N THR A 454 13.74 -19.71 -15.33
CA THR A 454 14.64 -20.39 -14.40
C THR A 454 15.95 -20.79 -15.10
N ARG A 455 15.88 -21.36 -16.31
CA ARG A 455 17.07 -21.67 -17.13
C ARG A 455 17.87 -20.41 -17.44
N ASN A 456 17.18 -19.31 -17.74
CA ASN A 456 17.80 -18.01 -17.97
C ASN A 456 18.48 -17.44 -16.71
N ALA A 457 17.86 -17.58 -15.54
CA ALA A 457 18.45 -17.17 -14.27
C ALA A 457 19.70 -18.00 -13.92
N ALA A 458 19.66 -19.32 -14.15
CA ALA A 458 20.80 -20.20 -13.93
C ALA A 458 21.99 -19.87 -14.86
N ALA A 459 21.71 -19.62 -16.14
CA ALA A 459 22.74 -19.21 -17.10
C ALA A 459 23.39 -17.86 -16.73
N LEU A 460 22.60 -16.92 -16.21
CA LEU A 460 23.09 -15.63 -15.71
C LEU A 460 23.97 -15.80 -14.47
N GLU A 461 23.53 -16.62 -13.51
CA GLU A 461 24.29 -16.90 -12.28
C GLU A 461 25.66 -17.50 -12.58
N GLU A 462 25.73 -18.48 -13.48
CA GLU A 462 27.00 -19.10 -13.87
C GLU A 462 27.94 -18.10 -14.55
N HIS A 463 27.41 -17.21 -15.39
CA HIS A 463 28.20 -16.13 -15.98
C HIS A 463 28.77 -15.19 -14.91
N LEU A 464 27.97 -14.82 -13.92
CA LEU A 464 28.41 -13.96 -12.82
C LEU A 464 29.40 -14.67 -11.90
N ARG A 465 29.28 -15.98 -11.68
CA ARG A 465 30.29 -16.78 -10.98
C ARG A 465 31.63 -16.75 -11.69
N GLN A 466 31.65 -16.88 -13.02
CA GLN A 466 32.87 -16.76 -13.82
C GLN A 466 33.46 -15.34 -13.77
N LYS A 467 32.61 -14.31 -13.81
CA LYS A 467 33.01 -12.91 -13.65
C LYS A 467 33.62 -12.66 -12.27
N GLY A 468 33.00 -13.17 -11.21
CA GLY A 468 33.48 -13.07 -9.84
C GLY A 468 34.83 -13.76 -9.62
N LYS A 469 35.01 -14.98 -10.16
CA LYS A 469 36.31 -15.68 -10.15
C LYS A 469 37.41 -14.88 -10.85
N LYS A 470 37.10 -14.19 -11.95
CA LYS A 470 38.06 -13.30 -12.65
C LYS A 470 38.40 -12.05 -11.82
N ASN A 471 37.41 -11.44 -11.18
CA ASN A 471 37.61 -10.26 -10.32
C ASN A 471 38.47 -10.60 -9.08
N LEU A 472 38.24 -11.76 -8.44
CA LEU A 472 39.05 -12.24 -7.31
C LEU A 472 40.51 -12.48 -7.73
N ARG A 473 40.72 -13.11 -8.89
CA ARG A 473 42.07 -13.29 -9.46
C ARG A 473 42.76 -11.96 -9.75
N ALA A 474 42.04 -10.98 -10.28
CA ALA A 474 42.58 -9.66 -10.61
C ALA A 474 42.90 -8.81 -9.37
N SER A 475 42.13 -8.98 -8.28
CA SER A 475 42.33 -8.26 -7.01
C SER A 475 43.33 -8.92 -6.06
N GLY A 476 43.93 -10.06 -6.44
CA GLY A 476 44.87 -10.80 -5.62
C GLY A 476 44.25 -11.47 -4.39
N GLN A 477 42.91 -11.52 -4.31
CA GLN A 477 42.21 -12.19 -3.22
C GLN A 477 42.18 -13.71 -3.44
N PRO A 478 42.35 -14.53 -2.39
CA PRO A 478 42.26 -15.96 -2.52
C PRO A 478 40.85 -16.34 -2.98
N ILE A 479 40.76 -17.12 -4.06
CA ILE A 479 39.49 -17.73 -4.48
C ILE A 479 39.12 -18.71 -3.36
N PRO A 480 37.93 -18.61 -2.75
CA PRO A 480 37.49 -19.59 -1.76
C PRO A 480 37.61 -21.00 -2.35
N ALA A 481 38.20 -21.93 -1.59
CA ALA A 481 38.37 -23.32 -2.02
C ALA A 481 37.02 -24.00 -2.32
N THR A 482 35.96 -23.55 -1.64
CA THR A 482 34.57 -23.97 -1.77
C THR A 482 33.71 -22.74 -2.08
N ASP A 483 32.95 -22.77 -3.17
CA ASP A 483 31.98 -21.72 -3.52
C ASP A 483 30.68 -21.96 -2.75
N PRO A 484 30.31 -21.12 -1.77
CA PRO A 484 29.10 -21.32 -0.96
C PRO A 484 27.81 -21.19 -1.78
N SER A 485 27.87 -20.74 -3.03
CA SER A 485 26.73 -20.68 -3.97
C SER A 485 26.60 -21.89 -4.89
N ASP A 486 27.57 -22.82 -4.88
CA ASP A 486 27.59 -23.99 -5.78
C ASP A 486 26.75 -25.15 -5.21
N PRO A 487 25.69 -25.60 -5.92
CA PRO A 487 24.85 -26.70 -5.44
C PRO A 487 25.58 -28.04 -5.34
N ILE A 488 26.64 -28.29 -6.13
CA ILE A 488 27.31 -29.60 -6.21
C ILE A 488 28.26 -29.83 -5.04
N GLU A 489 28.92 -28.78 -4.52
CA GLU A 489 29.83 -28.87 -3.37
C GLU A 489 29.10 -29.08 -2.04
N PHE A 490 27.92 -28.48 -1.87
CA PHE A 490 27.10 -28.65 -0.66
C PHE A 490 26.66 -30.11 -0.47
N ASP A 491 26.18 -30.75 -1.53
CA ASP A 491 25.80 -32.17 -1.53
C ASP A 491 27.03 -33.09 -1.34
N ARG A 492 28.20 -32.69 -1.88
CA ARG A 492 29.45 -33.44 -1.76
C ARG A 492 30.05 -33.41 -0.35
N LEU A 493 30.01 -32.28 0.35
CA LEU A 493 30.42 -32.18 1.76
C LEU A 493 29.63 -33.15 2.66
N HIS A 494 28.41 -33.50 2.26
CA HIS A 494 27.55 -34.44 2.98
C HIS A 494 27.73 -35.91 2.56
N SER A 495 28.03 -36.20 1.29
CA SER A 495 28.35 -37.58 0.86
C SER A 495 29.69 -38.06 1.43
N GLU A 496 30.70 -37.18 1.53
CA GLU A 496 32.01 -37.52 2.10
C GLU A 496 31.98 -37.59 3.65
N SER A 497 31.14 -36.78 4.33
CA SER A 497 30.98 -36.82 5.80
C SER A 497 30.23 -38.06 6.31
N ALA A 498 29.41 -38.72 5.48
CA ALA A 498 28.73 -39.96 5.84
C ALA A 498 29.66 -41.20 5.73
N GLY A 499 30.78 -41.09 5.00
CA GLY A 499 31.71 -42.21 4.72
C GLY A 499 32.97 -42.27 5.58
N LYS A 500 33.36 -41.18 6.26
CA LYS A 500 34.58 -41.12 7.10
C LYS A 500 34.25 -40.94 8.58
N SER A 501 33.59 -41.94 9.17
CA SER A 501 33.65 -42.15 10.62
C SER A 501 33.77 -43.64 10.92
N ARG A 502 34.83 -44.26 10.42
CA ARG A 502 35.35 -45.50 10.98
C ARG A 502 36.88 -45.48 10.97
N THR A 503 37.42 -45.77 12.15
CA THR A 503 38.79 -46.17 12.52
C THR A 503 39.86 -45.11 12.83
N ALA A 504 40.20 -45.11 14.13
CA ALA A 504 41.55 -45.25 14.72
C ALA A 504 42.30 -43.98 15.19
N HIS A 505 42.30 -43.77 16.52
CA HIS A 505 43.47 -43.93 17.43
C HIS A 505 43.08 -43.39 18.83
N ALA A 506 43.00 -44.23 19.87
CA ALA A 506 44.07 -44.81 20.69
C ALA A 506 44.44 -43.94 21.93
N GLY A 507 43.89 -44.33 23.09
CA GLY A 507 44.58 -44.47 24.38
C GLY A 507 45.02 -43.23 25.19
N ARG A 508 44.32 -42.94 26.30
CA ARG A 508 44.94 -42.85 27.65
C ARG A 508 43.90 -42.89 28.79
N ASN A 509 44.34 -43.42 29.93
CA ASN A 509 43.61 -44.04 31.06
C ASN A 509 42.67 -43.17 31.94
N PRO A 510 41.81 -43.82 32.76
CA PRO A 510 40.82 -43.20 33.64
C PRO A 510 41.22 -43.14 35.12
N ALA A 511 40.71 -42.15 35.85
CA ALA A 511 40.60 -42.05 37.31
C ALA A 511 39.86 -40.74 37.62
N ASN A 512 38.96 -40.57 38.59
CA ASN A 512 38.31 -41.41 39.58
C ASN A 512 37.05 -40.61 40.03
N GLN A 513 35.97 -41.30 40.39
CA GLN A 513 34.93 -40.99 41.42
C GLN A 513 34.62 -39.50 41.76
N SER A 514 33.37 -39.02 41.85
CA SER A 514 32.22 -39.61 42.53
C SER A 514 30.93 -38.76 42.34
N SER A 515 29.81 -39.48 42.47
CA SER A 515 28.41 -39.13 42.70
C SER A 515 28.06 -37.76 43.33
N SER A 516 26.98 -37.11 42.87
CA SER A 516 25.59 -37.31 43.34
C SER A 516 24.62 -36.29 42.70
N GLN A 517 23.42 -36.77 42.32
CA GLN A 517 22.29 -36.03 41.72
C GLN A 517 21.41 -35.27 42.79
N PRO A 518 20.13 -34.90 42.56
CA PRO A 518 19.63 -33.63 42.02
C PRO A 518 18.55 -32.91 42.90
N ALA A 519 18.23 -31.63 42.58
CA ALA A 519 16.92 -30.90 42.67
C ALA A 519 16.09 -30.91 44.01
N PRO A 520 15.32 -29.85 44.38
CA PRO A 520 14.18 -29.36 43.59
C PRO A 520 13.81 -27.86 43.67
N GLN A 521 12.88 -27.49 42.79
CA GLN A 521 12.18 -26.21 42.64
C GLN A 521 11.16 -25.98 43.76
N THR A 522 10.90 -24.72 44.14
CA THR A 522 9.58 -24.28 44.61
C THR A 522 9.29 -22.82 44.26
N SER A 523 8.09 -22.62 43.73
CA SER A 523 7.41 -21.40 43.32
C SER A 523 6.87 -20.57 44.49
N GLY A 524 6.62 -19.27 44.28
CA GLY A 524 5.81 -18.44 45.20
C GLY A 524 5.67 -16.99 44.75
N VAL A 525 4.58 -16.69 44.01
CA VAL A 525 4.12 -15.34 43.66
C VAL A 525 2.88 -15.04 44.52
N THR A 526 2.84 -13.87 45.16
CA THR A 526 1.65 -13.37 45.88
C THR A 526 1.17 -12.06 45.24
N SER A 527 -0.13 -12.06 44.93
CA SER A 527 -0.94 -11.00 44.33
C SER A 527 -1.59 -10.12 45.41
N THR A 528 -1.74 -8.82 45.15
CA THR A 528 -2.56 -7.90 45.97
C THR A 528 -3.53 -7.12 45.08
N GLN A 529 -4.83 -7.27 45.36
CA GLN A 529 -5.98 -6.51 44.82
C GLN A 529 -6.21 -5.18 45.58
N PRO A 530 -6.80 -4.15 44.95
CA PRO A 530 -7.44 -3.01 45.63
C PRO A 530 -8.98 -3.09 45.70
N PRO A 531 -9.64 -2.29 46.57
CA PRO A 531 -11.05 -2.47 46.98
C PRO A 531 -12.09 -1.70 46.11
N PRO A 532 -13.41 -1.97 46.27
CA PRO A 532 -14.45 -1.53 45.33
C PRO A 532 -15.05 -0.14 45.64
N VAL A 533 -15.53 0.54 44.61
CA VAL A 533 -16.21 1.85 44.67
C VAL A 533 -17.70 1.69 44.30
N SER A 534 -18.56 2.38 45.07
CA SER A 534 -20.03 2.37 45.02
C SER A 534 -20.64 3.23 43.89
N GLN A 535 -21.75 2.76 43.31
CA GLN A 535 -22.55 3.42 42.25
C GLN A 535 -23.44 4.57 42.77
N PRO A 536 -23.72 5.60 41.95
CA PRO A 536 -24.88 6.48 42.11
C PRO A 536 -26.02 6.16 41.12
N THR A 537 -27.23 6.55 41.56
CA THR A 537 -28.58 6.24 41.08
C THR A 537 -29.00 6.95 39.77
N SER A 538 -29.97 6.36 39.07
CA SER A 538 -30.55 6.83 37.80
C SER A 538 -31.42 8.09 37.92
N ALA A 539 -31.28 9.01 36.96
CA ALA A 539 -32.18 10.16 36.77
C ALA A 539 -33.12 9.92 35.59
N ARG A 540 -34.40 10.29 35.77
CA ARG A 540 -35.53 10.10 34.84
C ARG A 540 -35.47 11.07 33.66
N VAL A 541 -35.82 10.55 32.47
CA VAL A 541 -36.10 11.27 31.23
C VAL A 541 -37.40 12.07 31.36
N ARG A 542 -37.41 13.32 30.89
CA ARG A 542 -38.62 14.11 30.63
C ARG A 542 -38.74 14.35 29.13
N GLU A 543 -39.84 13.87 28.57
CA GLU A 543 -40.16 13.87 27.15
C GLU A 543 -41.07 15.07 26.87
N ASP A 544 -40.64 15.98 25.98
CA ASP A 544 -41.52 16.99 25.39
C ASP A 544 -41.21 17.09 23.88
N ARG A 545 -41.97 16.32 23.10
CA ARG A 545 -42.13 16.49 21.65
C ARG A 545 -43.14 17.61 21.40
N ARG A 546 -42.71 18.71 20.75
CA ARG A 546 -43.58 19.49 19.85
C ARG A 546 -42.83 19.83 18.58
N GLY A 547 -43.37 19.34 17.47
CA GLY A 547 -42.79 19.42 16.14
C GLY A 547 -42.66 20.86 15.64
N ARG A 548 -41.54 21.11 14.97
CA ARG A 548 -41.35 22.24 14.07
C ARG A 548 -40.85 21.69 12.75
N SER A 549 -41.48 22.12 11.66
CA SER A 549 -41.19 21.62 10.31
C SER A 549 -39.72 21.90 9.95
N SER A 550 -39.01 20.86 9.53
CA SER A 550 -37.64 20.94 9.07
C SER A 550 -37.59 21.68 7.72
N ARG A 551 -37.03 22.89 7.72
CA ARG A 551 -36.46 23.48 6.50
C ARG A 551 -35.13 22.75 6.25
N SER A 552 -34.90 22.35 5.01
CA SER A 552 -33.62 21.77 4.55
C SER A 552 -32.45 22.58 5.08
N PHE A 553 -31.57 21.91 5.83
CA PHE A 553 -30.41 22.50 6.53
C PHE A 553 -29.32 22.98 5.56
N PHE A 554 -29.33 22.47 4.32
CA PHE A 554 -28.46 22.90 3.24
C PHE A 554 -29.20 23.89 2.34
N GLY A 555 -28.81 25.16 2.40
CA GLY A 555 -29.28 26.21 1.50
C GLY A 555 -28.77 26.00 0.07
N PHE A 556 -29.34 25.04 -0.66
CA PHE A 556 -29.16 24.90 -2.10
C PHE A 556 -30.52 24.88 -2.78
N GLY A 557 -30.91 26.04 -3.32
CA GLY A 557 -32.09 26.17 -4.17
C GLY A 557 -31.83 25.55 -5.53
N SER A 558 -32.55 24.47 -5.84
CA SER A 558 -32.77 23.99 -7.20
C SER A 558 -34.25 23.66 -7.34
N GLN A 559 -34.97 24.47 -8.14
CA GLN A 559 -36.36 24.20 -8.49
C GLN A 559 -36.43 22.92 -9.33
N ARG A 560 -36.89 21.82 -8.71
CA ARG A 560 -37.50 20.71 -9.41
C ARG A 560 -38.80 20.34 -8.73
N SER A 561 -39.90 20.63 -9.42
CA SER A 561 -41.24 20.15 -9.11
C SER A 561 -41.24 18.62 -9.03
N ARG A 562 -41.65 18.07 -7.89
CA ARG A 562 -42.03 16.66 -7.77
C ARG A 562 -43.39 16.42 -8.46
N PRO A 563 -43.61 15.27 -9.12
CA PRO A 563 -44.95 14.85 -9.53
C PRO A 563 -45.80 14.53 -8.30
N ALA A 564 -47.10 14.80 -8.38
CA ALA A 564 -48.06 14.48 -7.34
C ALA A 564 -48.31 12.97 -7.29
N ASP A 565 -48.05 12.35 -6.15
CA ASP A 565 -48.54 11.01 -5.83
C ASP A 565 -49.99 11.12 -5.36
N ILE A 566 -50.88 10.59 -6.19
CA ILE A 566 -52.27 10.29 -5.88
C ILE A 566 -52.26 9.03 -5.03
N GLU A 567 -52.53 9.15 -3.73
CA GLU A 567 -53.27 8.18 -2.91
C GLU A 567 -53.26 8.61 -1.44
N THR A 568 -54.34 9.25 -1.01
CA THR A 568 -54.96 9.05 0.32
C THR A 568 -56.25 9.85 0.34
N GLY A 569 -57.37 9.13 0.32
CA GLY A 569 -58.71 9.69 0.31
C GLY A 569 -59.08 10.31 1.65
N ASN A 570 -59.73 11.47 1.58
CA ASN A 570 -60.58 11.98 2.65
C ASN A 570 -62.01 12.10 2.11
N ALA A 571 -62.93 11.37 2.74
CA ALA A 571 -64.37 11.60 2.62
C ALA A 571 -64.76 12.89 3.39
N PRO A 572 -65.81 13.60 2.96
CA PRO A 572 -66.12 14.92 3.48
C PRO A 572 -66.91 14.84 4.79
N ALA A 573 -66.63 15.76 5.70
CA ALA A 573 -67.57 16.16 6.74
C ALA A 573 -67.80 17.67 6.62
N ASN A 574 -69.09 18.01 6.66
CA ASN A 574 -69.73 19.31 6.42
C ASN A 574 -69.15 20.49 7.19
#